data_AF-A0A956RE03-F1
#
_entry.id   AF-A0A956RE03-F1
#
_cell.length_a   1.000
_cell.length_b   1.000
_cell.length_c   1.000
_cell.angle_alpha   90.00
_cell.angle_beta   90.00
_cell.angle_gamma   90.00
#
_symmetry.space_group_name_H-M   'P 1'
#
loop_
_entity.id
_entity.type
_entity.pdbx_description
1 polymer ?
#
loop_
_entity_poly.entity_id
_entity_poly.type
_entity_poly.pdbx_seq_one_letter_code
_entity_poly.pdbx_strand_id
1 'polypeptide(L)'
;MARQTASTDDDAVALRPEDLHVVVPLTHSRLACAGAAAAFVIRRIAYRAGAYAPGIQEFLFNQLTTPRAGHSVDAVAEWFAGNLGELHGMGYRVVGRRIYGERTEEILRWIGEGNGFRGALLATDFHQLHPTAEGDCQHAVGVVVDKLEPTGQDELVMADPWPGTQNGARDRDRVSPQLDAAHRSNKYATIIFYWAGYS
;
A
#
# COMPACT_ATOMS: atom_id res chain seq x y z
N MET A 1 6.40 53.22 37.21
CA MET A 1 6.16 52.73 35.85
C MET A 1 7.12 51.56 35.58
N ALA A 2 6.62 50.33 35.63
CA ALA A 2 7.31 49.15 35.14
C ALA A 2 6.32 48.40 34.25
N ARG A 3 6.66 48.25 32.98
CA ARG A 3 5.87 47.53 31.97
C ARG A 3 5.80 46.06 32.37
N GLN A 4 4.62 45.58 32.73
CA GLN A 4 4.27 44.18 32.55
C GLN A 4 4.09 43.95 31.05
N THR A 5 5.02 43.25 30.43
CA THR A 5 4.76 42.56 29.16
C THR A 5 3.87 41.36 29.48
N ALA A 6 2.59 41.47 29.12
CA ALA A 6 1.73 40.30 28.99
C ALA A 6 2.34 39.41 27.90
N SER A 7 2.94 38.28 28.28
CA SER A 7 3.24 37.21 27.34
C SER A 7 1.91 36.55 26.99
N THR A 8 1.43 36.84 25.79
CA THR A 8 0.27 36.20 25.16
C THR A 8 0.47 34.69 25.11
N ASP A 9 -0.45 33.98 25.73
CA ASP A 9 -0.56 32.52 25.90
C ASP A 9 -1.14 31.85 24.63
N ASP A 10 -0.82 32.34 23.43
CA ASP A 10 -1.66 32.15 22.24
C ASP A 10 -0.91 31.67 20.98
N ASP A 11 0.17 30.90 21.15
CA ASP A 11 0.89 30.25 20.05
C ASP A 11 0.74 28.71 20.11
N ALA A 12 -0.43 28.24 20.57
CA ALA A 12 -0.87 26.90 20.24
C ALA A 12 -1.32 26.91 18.77
N VAL A 13 -0.35 26.79 17.85
CA VAL A 13 -0.63 26.47 16.44
C VAL A 13 -1.38 25.14 16.44
N ALA A 14 -2.71 25.20 16.36
CA ALA A 14 -3.53 24.04 16.13
C ALA A 14 -3.07 23.47 14.78
N LEU A 15 -2.30 22.38 14.83
CA LEU A 15 -1.96 21.58 13.65
C LEU A 15 -3.27 21.35 12.89
N ARG A 16 -3.37 21.88 11.68
CA ARG A 16 -4.53 21.62 10.85
C ARG A 16 -4.50 20.13 10.51
N PRO A 17 -5.64 19.46 10.32
CA PRO A 17 -5.66 18.05 9.91
C PRO A 17 -4.82 17.78 8.65
N GLU A 18 -4.73 18.75 7.73
CA GLU A 18 -3.84 18.70 6.56
C GLU A 18 -2.34 18.75 6.86
N ASP A 19 -1.91 19.22 8.05
CA ASP A 19 -0.51 19.25 8.48
C ASP A 19 -0.08 17.88 9.10
N LEU A 20 -1.03 16.99 9.40
CA LEU A 20 -0.78 15.62 9.90
C LEU A 20 -0.70 14.63 8.73
N HIS A 21 0.41 14.70 7.99
CA HIS A 21 0.75 13.66 7.01
C HIS A 21 1.13 12.36 7.72
N VAL A 22 0.17 11.44 7.80
CA VAL A 22 0.42 10.10 8.33
C VAL A 22 1.14 9.28 7.26
N VAL A 23 2.40 8.93 7.53
CA VAL A 23 3.14 7.98 6.69
C VAL A 23 2.60 6.58 6.96
N VAL A 24 2.00 5.96 5.95
CA VAL A 24 1.60 4.55 6.01
C VAL A 24 2.86 3.70 5.84
N PRO A 25 3.28 2.91 6.84
CA PRO A 25 4.52 2.16 6.77
C PRO A 25 4.40 0.96 5.83
N LEU A 26 5.49 0.63 5.12
CA LEU A 26 5.65 -0.62 4.39
C LEU A 26 6.51 -1.60 5.19
N THR A 27 5.94 -2.74 5.57
CA THR A 27 6.72 -3.82 6.19
C THR A 27 7.55 -4.51 5.13
N HIS A 28 8.86 -4.63 5.32
CA HIS A 28 9.71 -5.33 4.36
C HIS A 28 9.81 -6.81 4.70
N SER A 29 9.73 -7.68 3.71
CA SER A 29 9.81 -9.12 3.91
C SER A 29 10.23 -9.87 2.65
N ARG A 30 11.12 -10.86 2.79
CA ARG A 30 11.48 -11.81 1.71
C ARG A 30 10.48 -12.95 1.57
N LEU A 31 9.75 -13.28 2.64
CA LEU A 31 8.88 -14.46 2.71
C LEU A 31 7.40 -14.11 2.67
N ALA A 32 7.06 -12.82 2.76
CA ALA A 32 5.69 -12.34 2.84
C ALA A 32 5.49 -11.02 2.07
N CYS A 33 6.19 -10.86 0.95
CA CYS A 33 6.10 -9.66 0.10
C CYS A 33 4.65 -9.39 -0.33
N ALA A 34 3.90 -10.41 -0.73
CA ALA A 34 2.51 -10.23 -1.17
C ALA A 34 1.63 -9.67 -0.04
N GLY A 35 1.76 -10.22 1.16
CA GLY A 35 1.01 -9.73 2.31
C GLY A 35 1.45 -8.35 2.77
N ALA A 36 2.74 -8.06 2.77
CA ALA A 36 3.26 -6.73 3.07
C ALA A 36 2.74 -5.65 2.11
N ALA A 37 2.82 -5.92 0.80
CA ALA A 37 2.29 -5.05 -0.24
C ALA A 37 0.77 -4.87 -0.11
N ALA A 38 0.03 -5.95 0.11
CA ALA A 38 -1.42 -5.89 0.30
C ALA A 38 -1.81 -5.05 1.52
N ALA A 39 -1.12 -5.26 2.64
CA ALA A 39 -1.35 -4.53 3.86
C ALA A 39 -1.07 -3.03 3.69
N PHE A 40 -0.04 -2.66 2.91
CA PHE A 40 0.19 -1.27 2.53
C PHE A 40 -0.95 -0.70 1.67
N VAL A 41 -1.34 -1.42 0.61
CA VAL A 41 -2.43 -0.98 -0.30
C VAL A 41 -3.73 -0.74 0.46
N ILE A 42 -4.14 -1.70 1.30
CA ILE A 42 -5.39 -1.62 2.07
C ILE A 42 -5.34 -0.45 3.05
N ARG A 43 -4.24 -0.28 3.80
CA ARG A 43 -4.06 0.87 4.71
C ARG A 43 -4.09 2.19 3.94
N ARG A 44 -3.49 2.26 2.75
CA ARG A 44 -3.42 3.50 1.98
C ARG A 44 -4.79 3.93 1.42
N ILE A 45 -5.58 2.97 0.95
CA ILE A 45 -6.98 3.19 0.54
C ILE A 45 -7.81 3.63 1.76
N ALA A 46 -7.65 2.95 2.90
CA ALA A 46 -8.34 3.32 4.14
C ALA A 46 -7.94 4.71 4.64
N TYR A 47 -6.68 5.11 4.50
CA TYR A 47 -6.20 6.46 4.83
C TYR A 47 -6.87 7.50 3.94
N ARG A 48 -6.97 7.23 2.64
CA ARG A 48 -7.71 8.11 1.72
C ARG A 48 -9.19 8.22 2.08
N ALA A 49 -9.79 7.15 2.59
CA ALA A 49 -11.18 7.12 3.06
C ALA A 49 -11.38 7.69 4.48
N GLY A 50 -10.33 8.14 5.17
CA GLY A 50 -10.43 8.64 6.55
C GLY A 50 -10.72 7.56 7.60
N ALA A 51 -10.53 6.28 7.26
CA ALA A 51 -10.79 5.13 8.13
C ALA A 51 -9.52 4.51 8.74
N TYR A 52 -8.33 4.96 8.30
CA TYR A 52 -7.06 4.47 8.84
C TYR A 52 -6.72 5.14 10.17
N ALA A 53 -6.54 4.35 11.22
CA ALA A 53 -6.17 4.82 12.55
C ALA A 53 -4.90 4.09 13.04
N PRO A 54 -3.69 4.68 12.91
CA PRO A 54 -2.42 4.02 13.24
C PRO A 54 -2.45 3.29 14.59
N GLY A 55 -1.98 2.05 14.63
CA GLY A 55 -1.88 1.23 15.84
C GLY A 55 -3.10 0.36 16.16
N ILE A 56 -4.32 0.72 15.74
CA ILE A 56 -5.53 -0.05 16.07
C ILE A 56 -5.65 -1.32 15.21
N GLN A 57 -5.52 -1.17 13.89
CA GLN A 57 -5.66 -2.29 12.95
C GLN A 57 -4.37 -3.13 12.76
N GLU A 58 -3.26 -2.74 13.42
CA GLU A 58 -1.94 -3.30 13.09
C GLU A 58 -1.81 -4.78 13.47
N PHE A 59 -2.51 -5.23 14.50
CA PHE A 59 -2.50 -6.66 14.86
C PHE A 59 -3.05 -7.54 13.73
N LEU A 60 -4.08 -7.06 13.02
CA LEU A 60 -4.69 -7.78 11.91
C LEU A 60 -3.71 -7.82 10.72
N PHE A 61 -3.16 -6.66 10.34
CA PHE A 61 -2.22 -6.58 9.23
C PHE A 61 -0.86 -7.25 9.49
N ASN A 62 -0.46 -7.43 10.76
CA ASN A 62 0.70 -8.24 11.11
C ASN A 62 0.53 -9.72 10.75
N GLN A 63 -0.71 -10.22 10.58
CA GLN A 63 -0.91 -11.57 10.10
C GLN A 63 -0.41 -11.73 8.66
N LEU A 64 -0.63 -10.71 7.82
CA LEU A 64 -0.16 -10.67 6.43
C LEU A 64 1.36 -10.62 6.29
N THR A 65 2.10 -10.26 7.33
CA THR A 65 3.57 -10.25 7.29
C THR A 65 4.17 -11.63 7.60
N THR A 66 3.33 -12.61 7.93
CA THR A 66 3.74 -14.00 8.15
C THR A 66 3.79 -14.78 6.83
N PRO A 67 4.70 -15.77 6.70
CA PRO A 67 4.74 -16.63 5.50
C PRO A 67 3.43 -17.36 5.24
N ARG A 68 2.60 -17.63 6.25
CA ARG A 68 1.33 -18.34 6.07
C ARG A 68 0.31 -17.53 5.26
N ALA A 69 0.19 -16.23 5.54
CA ALA A 69 -0.84 -15.39 4.93
C ALA A 69 -0.29 -14.49 3.81
N GLY A 70 1.02 -14.23 3.79
CA GLY A 70 1.61 -13.23 2.91
C GLY A 70 2.56 -13.74 1.83
N HIS A 71 2.84 -15.04 1.74
CA HIS A 71 3.86 -15.54 0.81
C HIS A 71 3.47 -15.46 -0.66
N SER A 72 2.18 -15.40 -0.96
CA SER A 72 1.66 -15.37 -2.34
C SER A 72 0.38 -14.56 -2.43
N VAL A 73 0.03 -14.16 -3.64
CA VAL A 73 -1.24 -13.47 -3.90
C VAL A 73 -2.45 -14.35 -3.53
N ASP A 74 -2.37 -15.66 -3.72
CA ASP A 74 -3.49 -16.54 -3.38
C ASP A 74 -3.66 -16.68 -1.86
N ALA A 75 -2.56 -16.75 -1.10
CA ALA A 75 -2.60 -16.73 0.37
C ALA A 75 -3.20 -15.42 0.91
N VAL A 76 -2.88 -14.29 0.28
CA VAL A 76 -3.49 -12.99 0.61
C VAL A 76 -4.98 -12.98 0.31
N ALA A 77 -5.40 -13.55 -0.83
CA ALA A 77 -6.82 -13.63 -1.17
C ALA A 77 -7.61 -14.47 -0.15
N GLU A 78 -7.07 -15.62 0.25
CA GLU A 78 -7.66 -16.48 1.28
C GLU A 78 -7.74 -15.75 2.63
N TRP A 79 -6.65 -15.12 3.05
CA TRP A 79 -6.62 -14.32 4.28
C TRP A 79 -7.65 -13.20 4.23
N PHE A 80 -7.75 -12.46 3.13
CA PHE A 80 -8.67 -11.34 2.99
C PHE A 80 -10.13 -11.81 3.07
N ALA A 81 -10.46 -12.93 2.40
CA ALA A 81 -11.79 -13.52 2.48
C ALA A 81 -12.14 -13.97 3.91
N GLY A 82 -11.19 -14.56 4.63
CA GLY A 82 -11.37 -14.98 6.03
C GLY A 82 -11.53 -13.83 7.03
N ASN A 83 -10.95 -12.66 6.74
CA ASN A 83 -10.92 -11.51 7.66
C ASN A 83 -11.86 -10.36 7.26
N LEU A 84 -12.66 -10.52 6.20
CA LEU A 84 -13.54 -9.45 5.69
C LEU A 84 -14.54 -8.96 6.75
N GLY A 85 -15.11 -9.87 7.54
CA GLY A 85 -16.04 -9.52 8.61
C GLY A 85 -15.39 -8.67 9.71
N GLU A 86 -14.15 -9.00 10.09
CA GLU A 86 -13.39 -8.26 11.09
C GLU A 86 -12.98 -6.87 10.58
N LEU A 87 -12.49 -6.80 9.34
CA LEU A 87 -12.21 -5.53 8.65
C LEU A 87 -13.46 -4.62 8.64
N HIS A 88 -14.61 -5.18 8.26
CA HIS A 88 -15.88 -4.45 8.26
C HIS A 88 -16.32 -4.00 9.66
N GLY A 89 -16.06 -4.80 10.69
CA GLY A 89 -16.30 -4.46 12.09
C GLY A 89 -15.42 -3.30 12.57
N MET A 90 -14.21 -3.17 12.03
CA MET A 90 -13.30 -2.05 12.25
C MET A 90 -13.61 -0.82 11.37
N GLY A 91 -14.67 -0.86 10.56
CA GLY A 91 -15.05 0.24 9.67
C GLY A 91 -14.33 0.26 8.31
N TYR A 92 -13.50 -0.75 8.01
CA TYR A 92 -12.90 -0.89 6.68
C TYR A 92 -13.99 -1.36 5.71
N ARG A 93 -14.33 -0.53 4.73
CA ARG A 93 -15.26 -0.89 3.64
C ARG A 93 -14.49 -1.26 2.37
N VAL A 94 -13.33 -1.90 2.54
CA VAL A 94 -12.50 -2.33 1.44
C VAL A 94 -13.06 -3.61 0.82
N VAL A 95 -13.12 -3.65 -0.50
CA VAL A 95 -13.45 -4.83 -1.29
C VAL A 95 -12.18 -5.29 -1.99
N GLY A 96 -11.89 -6.58 -1.91
CA GLY A 96 -10.80 -7.25 -2.59
C GLY A 96 -11.35 -8.26 -3.59
N ARG A 97 -10.86 -8.23 -4.83
CA ARG A 97 -11.25 -9.20 -5.86
C ARG A 97 -10.03 -9.74 -6.58
N ARG A 98 -9.94 -11.06 -6.65
CA ARG A 98 -8.97 -11.75 -7.51
C ARG A 98 -9.40 -11.61 -8.98
N ILE A 99 -8.48 -11.16 -9.83
CA ILE A 99 -8.66 -11.07 -11.27
C ILE A 99 -7.47 -11.75 -11.98
N TYR A 100 -7.70 -12.20 -13.21
CA TYR A 100 -6.74 -12.98 -13.98
C TYR A 100 -6.77 -12.57 -15.44
N GLY A 101 -5.61 -12.24 -15.98
CA GLY A 101 -5.44 -11.97 -17.42
C GLY A 101 -5.61 -10.50 -17.82
N GLU A 102 -6.10 -9.63 -16.93
CA GLU A 102 -6.12 -8.18 -17.16
C GLU A 102 -4.70 -7.62 -17.25
N ARG A 103 -4.43 -6.85 -18.30
CA ARG A 103 -3.08 -6.33 -18.56
C ARG A 103 -2.70 -5.29 -17.52
N THR A 104 -1.40 -5.19 -17.24
CA THR A 104 -0.85 -4.21 -16.28
C THR A 104 -1.33 -2.80 -16.59
N GLU A 105 -1.31 -2.38 -17.86
CA GLU A 105 -1.78 -1.06 -18.29
C GLU A 105 -3.25 -0.77 -17.94
N GLU A 106 -4.12 -1.79 -18.05
CA GLU A 106 -5.55 -1.67 -17.78
C GLU A 106 -5.79 -1.50 -16.27
N ILE A 107 -5.04 -2.25 -15.46
CA ILE A 107 -5.07 -2.16 -14.00
C ILE A 107 -4.56 -0.79 -13.55
N LEU A 108 -3.42 -0.32 -14.07
CA LEU A 108 -2.84 0.96 -13.72
C LEU A 108 -3.79 2.13 -14.05
N ARG A 109 -4.43 2.08 -15.22
CA ARG A 109 -5.45 3.06 -15.59
C ARG A 109 -6.63 3.03 -14.63
N TRP A 110 -7.16 1.85 -14.33
CA TRP A 110 -8.27 1.69 -13.38
C TRP A 110 -7.91 2.22 -11.99
N ILE A 111 -6.69 1.99 -11.51
CA ILE A 111 -6.19 2.55 -10.23
C ILE A 111 -6.16 4.08 -10.29
N GLY A 112 -5.60 4.65 -11.36
CA GLY A 112 -5.50 6.10 -11.57
C GLY A 112 -6.86 6.80 -11.54
N GLU A 113 -7.86 6.23 -12.20
CA GLU A 113 -9.25 6.73 -12.20
C GLU A 113 -9.91 6.69 -10.81
N GLY A 114 -9.36 5.90 -9.87
CA GLY A 114 -9.86 5.76 -8.51
C GLY A 114 -9.50 6.89 -7.55
N ASN A 115 -8.67 7.86 -7.94
CA ASN A 115 -8.29 9.02 -7.13
C ASN A 115 -7.84 8.69 -5.68
N GLY A 116 -7.15 7.56 -5.50
CA GLY A 116 -6.65 7.06 -4.22
C GLY A 116 -7.58 6.07 -3.48
N PHE A 117 -8.77 5.79 -4.01
CA PHE A 117 -9.72 4.82 -3.45
C PHE A 117 -9.60 3.42 -4.06
N ARG A 118 -8.64 3.24 -4.98
CA ARG A 118 -8.34 1.98 -5.67
C ARG A 118 -6.86 1.67 -5.57
N GLY A 119 -6.54 0.38 -5.62
CA GLY A 119 -5.17 -0.13 -5.66
C GLY A 119 -5.14 -1.58 -6.09
N ALA A 120 -3.95 -2.12 -6.29
CA ALA A 120 -3.78 -3.52 -6.66
C ALA A 120 -2.55 -4.14 -6.00
N LEU A 121 -2.61 -5.45 -5.83
CA LEU A 121 -1.48 -6.32 -5.56
C LEU A 121 -1.19 -7.14 -6.81
N LEU A 122 0.02 -7.03 -7.34
CA LEU A 122 0.44 -7.68 -8.57
C LEU A 122 1.49 -8.75 -8.25
N ALA A 123 1.26 -10.00 -8.65
CA ALA A 123 2.32 -11.02 -8.61
C ALA A 123 3.36 -10.69 -9.69
N THR A 124 4.64 -10.69 -9.33
CA THR A 124 5.72 -10.25 -10.23
C THR A 124 6.86 -11.24 -10.21
N ASP A 125 7.57 -11.32 -11.34
CA ASP A 125 8.82 -12.05 -11.43
C ASP A 125 9.92 -11.24 -10.74
N PHE A 126 10.54 -11.83 -9.73
CA PHE A 126 11.53 -11.17 -8.89
C PHE A 126 12.74 -10.70 -9.70
N HIS A 127 13.29 -11.56 -10.55
CA HIS A 127 14.52 -11.28 -11.31
C HIS A 127 14.31 -10.22 -12.40
N GLN A 128 13.10 -10.09 -12.93
CA GLN A 128 12.79 -9.02 -13.89
C GLN A 128 12.69 -7.65 -13.23
N LEU A 129 12.18 -7.56 -12.00
CA LEU A 129 12.15 -6.31 -11.22
C LEU A 129 13.51 -5.99 -10.57
N HIS A 130 14.26 -7.01 -10.17
CA HIS A 130 15.53 -6.87 -9.47
C HIS A 130 16.65 -7.69 -10.15
N PRO A 131 17.09 -7.30 -11.36
CA PRO A 131 18.03 -8.10 -12.15
C PRO A 131 19.42 -8.24 -11.51
N THR A 132 19.77 -7.34 -10.59
CA THR A 132 21.06 -7.36 -9.86
C THR A 132 20.95 -7.96 -8.47
N ALA A 133 19.75 -8.38 -8.04
CA ALA A 133 19.56 -8.95 -6.72
C ALA A 133 19.99 -10.41 -6.68
N GLU A 134 20.62 -10.80 -5.57
CA GLU A 134 20.94 -12.19 -5.29
C GLU A 134 19.74 -12.90 -4.63
N GLY A 135 19.44 -14.11 -5.09
CA GLY A 135 18.38 -14.98 -4.57
C GLY A 135 17.16 -15.09 -5.48
N ASP A 136 16.26 -15.99 -5.14
CA ASP A 136 14.98 -16.21 -5.82
C ASP A 136 13.87 -16.23 -4.75
N CYS A 137 12.78 -15.52 -5.02
CA CYS A 137 11.61 -15.54 -4.17
C CYS A 137 10.35 -15.28 -4.98
N GLN A 138 9.22 -15.84 -4.52
CA GLN A 138 7.91 -15.35 -4.95
C GLN A 138 7.84 -13.86 -4.62
N HIS A 139 7.45 -13.04 -5.60
CA HIS A 139 7.42 -11.59 -5.44
C HIS A 139 6.07 -11.00 -5.81
N ALA A 140 5.73 -9.92 -5.13
CA ALA A 140 4.55 -9.14 -5.44
C ALA A 140 4.74 -7.70 -4.96
N VAL A 141 4.15 -6.78 -5.71
CA VAL A 141 4.20 -5.34 -5.44
C VAL A 141 2.80 -4.78 -5.27
N GLY A 142 2.69 -3.71 -4.49
CA GLY A 142 1.46 -2.94 -4.33
C GLY A 142 1.47 -1.75 -5.27
N VAL A 143 0.33 -1.39 -5.85
CA VAL A 143 0.19 -0.15 -6.64
C VAL A 143 -1.03 0.64 -6.16
N VAL A 144 -0.85 1.93 -5.93
CA VAL A 144 -1.87 2.88 -5.45
C VAL A 144 -1.66 4.24 -6.09
N VAL A 145 -2.64 5.14 -5.93
CA VAL A 145 -2.40 6.57 -6.09
C VAL A 145 -1.97 7.15 -4.74
N ASP A 146 -0.77 7.73 -4.68
CA ASP A 146 -0.18 8.32 -3.48
C ASP A 146 0.75 9.48 -3.84
N LYS A 147 1.17 10.26 -2.83
CA LYS A 147 2.24 11.24 -2.94
C LYS A 147 3.55 10.58 -2.55
N LEU A 148 4.56 10.64 -3.42
CA LEU A 148 5.92 10.19 -3.07
C LEU A 148 6.59 11.11 -2.06
N GLU A 149 6.26 12.40 -2.10
CA GLU A 149 6.74 13.43 -1.18
C GLU A 149 5.55 14.11 -0.49
N PRO A 150 5.65 14.54 0.77
CA PRO A 150 4.52 15.15 1.49
C PRO A 150 3.86 16.34 0.74
N THR A 151 4.68 17.16 0.10
CA THR A 151 4.27 18.33 -0.68
C THR A 151 3.99 18.03 -2.16
N GLY A 152 4.14 16.77 -2.57
CA GLY A 152 3.94 16.31 -3.93
C GLY A 152 2.48 16.24 -4.37
N GLN A 153 2.31 15.91 -5.65
CA GLN A 153 1.00 15.60 -6.24
C GLN A 153 0.71 14.11 -6.09
N ASP A 154 -0.58 13.76 -6.12
CA ASP A 154 -1.01 12.37 -6.18
C ASP A 154 -0.58 11.78 -7.54
N GLU A 155 0.20 10.69 -7.51
CA GLU A 155 0.67 9.96 -8.70
C GLU A 155 0.56 8.45 -8.49
N LEU A 156 0.74 7.66 -9.55
CA LEU A 156 0.80 6.20 -9.41
C LEU A 156 2.12 5.81 -8.74
N VAL A 157 2.00 5.17 -7.59
CA VAL A 157 3.12 4.72 -6.76
C VAL A 157 3.11 3.20 -6.69
N MET A 158 4.27 2.61 -6.95
CA MET A 158 4.56 1.20 -6.74
C MET A 158 5.30 1.06 -5.40
N ALA A 159 4.78 0.19 -4.54
CA ALA A 159 5.37 -0.17 -3.26
C ALA A 159 5.98 -1.57 -3.36
N ASP A 160 7.29 -1.66 -3.12
CA ASP A 160 8.06 -2.89 -3.21
C ASP A 160 8.57 -3.30 -1.81
N PRO A 161 7.99 -4.34 -1.20
CA PRO A 161 8.36 -4.78 0.15
C PRO A 161 9.68 -5.57 0.23
N TRP A 162 10.39 -5.78 -0.88
CA TRP A 162 11.63 -6.54 -0.86
C TRP A 162 12.69 -5.84 -0.01
N PRO A 163 13.31 -6.48 1.02
CA PRO A 163 14.24 -5.80 1.92
C PRO A 163 15.47 -5.18 1.26
N GLY A 164 15.85 -5.62 0.05
CA GLY A 164 16.95 -4.99 -0.68
C GLY A 164 16.62 -3.58 -1.19
N THR A 165 15.35 -3.16 -1.18
CA THR A 165 14.98 -1.76 -1.37
C THR A 165 15.36 -0.87 -0.18
N GLN A 166 15.69 -1.42 0.99
CA GLN A 166 16.07 -0.63 2.18
C GLN A 166 17.46 0.03 2.08
N ASN A 167 18.35 -0.45 1.20
CA ASN A 167 19.75 0.00 1.10
C ASN A 167 19.93 1.21 0.16
N GLY A 168 19.09 2.23 0.31
CA GLY A 168 19.17 3.49 -0.45
C GLY A 168 18.29 3.59 -1.69
N ALA A 169 17.58 2.51 -2.07
CA ALA A 169 16.43 2.62 -2.95
C ALA A 169 15.20 3.07 -2.14
N ARG A 170 14.20 3.64 -2.78
CA ARG A 170 12.94 3.97 -2.10
C ARG A 170 12.04 2.74 -2.11
N ASP A 171 11.44 2.41 -0.97
CA ASP A 171 10.47 1.32 -0.84
C ASP A 171 9.14 1.60 -1.58
N ARG A 172 8.97 2.87 -1.95
CA ARG A 172 7.90 3.42 -2.77
C ARG A 172 8.50 4.33 -3.83
N ASP A 173 8.18 4.06 -5.08
CA ASP A 173 8.64 4.86 -6.21
C ASP A 173 7.56 4.92 -7.29
N ARG A 174 7.82 5.68 -8.35
CA ARG A 174 7.04 5.62 -9.58
C ARG A 174 6.99 4.19 -10.10
N VAL A 175 5.91 3.89 -10.80
CA VAL A 175 5.72 2.59 -11.44
C VAL A 175 6.91 2.25 -12.35
N SER A 176 7.58 1.15 -12.04
CA SER A 176 8.73 0.66 -12.81
C SER A 176 8.32 0.33 -14.25
N PRO A 177 9.12 0.72 -15.27
CA PRO A 177 8.84 0.33 -16.65
C PRO A 177 8.98 -1.19 -16.88
N GLN A 178 9.65 -1.92 -15.98
CA GLN A 178 9.77 -3.38 -16.02
C GLN A 178 8.53 -4.09 -15.46
N LEU A 179 7.62 -3.38 -14.79
CA LEU A 179 6.48 -3.98 -14.10
C LEU A 179 5.63 -4.85 -15.01
N ASP A 180 5.35 -4.41 -16.24
CA ASP A 180 4.49 -5.18 -17.13
C ASP A 180 5.12 -6.53 -17.54
N ALA A 181 6.43 -6.55 -17.83
CA ALA A 181 7.12 -7.79 -18.16
C ALA A 181 7.12 -8.75 -16.95
N ALA A 182 7.41 -8.23 -15.76
CA ALA A 182 7.44 -9.02 -14.53
C ALA A 182 6.06 -9.57 -14.15
N HIS A 183 5.02 -8.77 -14.30
CA HIS A 183 3.64 -9.15 -14.01
C HIS A 183 3.10 -10.17 -15.03
N ARG A 184 3.43 -9.99 -16.32
CA ARG A 184 3.07 -10.93 -17.40
C ARG A 184 3.65 -12.32 -17.18
N SER A 185 4.86 -12.40 -16.65
CA SER A 185 5.55 -13.67 -16.35
C SER A 185 4.78 -14.50 -15.32
N ASN A 186 3.96 -13.85 -14.49
CA ASN A 186 3.02 -14.47 -13.55
C ASN A 186 1.58 -14.50 -14.07
N LYS A 187 1.39 -14.50 -15.40
CA LYS A 187 0.08 -14.59 -16.08
C LYS A 187 -0.92 -13.52 -15.64
N TYR A 188 -0.40 -12.34 -15.30
CA TYR A 188 -1.20 -11.22 -14.82
C TYR A 188 -2.01 -11.51 -13.55
N ALA A 189 -1.48 -12.33 -12.66
CA ALA A 189 -2.10 -12.63 -11.38
C ALA A 189 -2.21 -11.37 -10.50
N THR A 190 -3.43 -10.85 -10.34
CA THR A 190 -3.73 -9.64 -9.56
C THR A 190 -4.82 -9.84 -8.48
N ILE A 191 -4.72 -9.10 -7.36
CA ILE A 191 -5.88 -8.72 -6.54
C ILE A 191 -6.08 -7.22 -6.70
N ILE A 192 -7.28 -6.80 -7.07
CA ILE A 192 -7.67 -5.38 -6.99
C ILE A 192 -8.35 -5.12 -5.65
N PHE A 193 -8.07 -3.94 -5.09
CA PHE A 193 -8.68 -3.44 -3.88
C PHE A 193 -9.36 -2.10 -4.18
N TYR A 194 -10.55 -1.89 -3.62
CA TYR A 194 -11.23 -0.60 -3.71
C TYR A 194 -12.11 -0.35 -2.50
N TRP A 195 -12.32 0.92 -2.18
CA TRP A 195 -13.27 1.31 -1.14
C TRP A 195 -14.71 1.27 -1.68
N ALA A 196 -15.60 0.55 -1.00
CA ALA A 196 -17.00 0.47 -1.37
C ALA A 196 -17.65 1.87 -1.32
N GLY A 197 -18.40 2.22 -2.36
CA GLY A 197 -18.98 3.56 -2.54
C GLY A 197 -18.16 4.52 -3.40
N TYR A 198 -16.94 4.13 -3.81
CA TYR A 198 -16.06 4.88 -4.72
C TYR A 198 -15.62 4.03 -5.94
N SER A 199 -16.42 3.00 -6.26
CA SER A 199 -16.19 2.06 -7.38
C SER A 199 -16.49 2.67 -8.73
#